data_AF-A0A1X6ZRY8-F1
#
_entry.id   AF-A0A1X6ZRY8-F1
#
_cell.length_a   1.000
_cell.length_b   1.000
_cell.length_c   1.000
_cell.angle_alpha   90.00
_cell.angle_beta   90.00
_cell.angle_gamma   90.00
#
_symmetry.space_group_name_H-M   'P 1'
#
loop_
_entity.id
_entity.type
_entity.pdbx_description
1 polymer ?
#
loop_
_entity_poly.entity_id
_entity_poly.type
_entity_poly.pdbx_seq_one_letter_code
_entity_poly.pdbx_strand_id
1 'polypeptide(L)'
;MVLATGARSALPAPYEAVAEHVLTNATIFELEALPDTLGVIGAGRLGLEMAQAMHRLGVRVELFDAGKRLAGLPEETSAALFDSLTQEFPMHLGCKPDPAPHEDGVTLHWSGGEARFDKILLAAGRPPNLESLALENAGLELDDHGTPHFDPATMQCGDAPVFIAGDANHHRPLLHEASQEGTIAGRNASAYPDLRRAARKVPLSIAFTHPAAAVVGMVPERGDSAHVTGQVDYADQGRAVVMGQAHGIARLHAGASDGRLVGASLCAPGGEHLAHLLAWLIQKDVTASEALDLPFYHPTLEEGLKTALQQICERCGEPRPWQRDDDSLPGSGRGGSDA
;
A
#
# COMPACT_ATOMS: atom_id res chain seq x y z
N MET A 1 -17.85 25.48 -6.68
CA MET A 1 -17.03 25.40 -5.44
C MET A 1 -16.24 24.11 -5.46
N VAL A 2 -14.98 24.10 -4.99
CA VAL A 2 -14.20 22.85 -4.83
C VAL A 2 -13.83 22.67 -3.36
N LEU A 3 -14.25 21.54 -2.79
CA LEU A 3 -13.92 21.08 -1.44
C LEU A 3 -12.58 20.35 -1.47
N ALA A 4 -11.55 20.98 -0.89
CA ALA A 4 -10.18 20.45 -0.83
C ALA A 4 -9.57 20.70 0.56
N THR A 5 -10.34 20.45 1.61
CA THR A 5 -9.98 20.75 3.01
C THR A 5 -9.01 19.74 3.64
N GLY A 6 -8.65 18.69 2.90
CA GLY A 6 -7.75 17.65 3.35
C GLY A 6 -8.35 16.77 4.46
N ALA A 7 -7.47 16.16 5.24
CA ALA A 7 -7.80 15.33 6.40
C ALA A 7 -6.92 15.70 7.58
N ARG A 8 -7.42 15.44 8.80
CA ARG A 8 -6.75 15.77 10.05
C ARG A 8 -6.36 14.52 10.84
N SER A 9 -5.37 14.65 11.72
CA SER A 9 -5.14 13.66 12.76
C SER A 9 -6.28 13.75 13.76
N ALA A 10 -6.80 12.61 14.21
CA ALA A 10 -7.83 12.57 15.26
C ALA A 10 -7.25 11.92 16.50
N LEU A 11 -7.59 12.46 17.67
CA LEU A 11 -7.36 11.82 18.96
C LEU A 11 -8.66 11.07 19.32
N PRO A 12 -8.71 9.74 19.20
CA PRO A 12 -9.90 8.99 19.55
C PRO A 12 -10.13 9.01 21.06
N ALA A 13 -11.39 8.98 21.49
CA ALA A 13 -11.79 9.09 22.90
C ALA A 13 -11.00 8.19 23.89
N PRO A 14 -10.66 6.92 23.58
CA PRO A 14 -9.86 6.10 24.47
C PRO A 14 -8.49 6.70 24.83
N TYR A 15 -7.91 7.54 23.96
CA TYR A 15 -6.58 8.10 24.14
C TYR A 15 -6.58 9.51 24.76
N GLU A 16 -7.74 10.09 25.07
CA GLU A 16 -7.86 11.43 25.67
C GLU A 16 -7.14 11.52 27.03
N ALA A 17 -7.22 10.47 27.83
CA ALA A 17 -6.59 10.42 29.15
C ALA A 17 -5.05 10.46 29.10
N VAL A 18 -4.45 10.15 27.95
CA VAL A 18 -2.99 10.10 27.74
C VAL A 18 -2.52 11.07 26.66
N ALA A 19 -3.33 12.11 26.37
CA ALA A 19 -3.10 13.02 25.24
C ALA A 19 -1.71 13.68 25.24
N GLU A 20 -1.13 13.97 26.40
CA GLU A 20 0.21 14.57 26.53
C GLU A 20 1.36 13.64 26.07
N HIS A 21 1.10 12.33 26.05
CA HIS A 21 2.01 11.30 25.56
C HIS A 21 1.69 10.85 24.14
N VAL A 22 0.66 11.42 23.51
CA VAL A 22 0.24 11.08 22.14
C VAL A 22 0.97 11.92 21.11
N LEU A 23 1.62 11.24 20.20
CA LEU A 23 2.15 11.77 18.95
C LEU A 23 1.19 11.46 17.80
N THR A 24 1.24 12.31 16.79
CA THR A 24 0.53 12.13 15.51
C THR A 24 1.52 12.36 14.37
N ASN A 25 1.09 12.15 13.14
CA ASN A 25 1.89 12.52 11.96
C ASN A 25 2.24 14.02 11.89
N ALA A 26 1.54 14.88 12.65
CA ALA A 26 1.85 16.30 12.73
C ALA A 26 2.95 16.59 13.76
N THR A 27 2.95 15.91 14.90
CA THR A 27 3.80 16.25 16.05
C THR A 27 5.06 15.38 16.18
N ILE A 28 5.10 14.20 15.55
CA ILE A 28 6.28 13.30 15.65
C ILE A 28 7.56 13.94 15.11
N PHE A 29 7.47 14.79 14.08
CA PHE A 29 8.62 15.47 13.48
C PHE A 29 9.08 16.69 14.29
N GLU A 30 8.34 17.07 15.33
CA GLU A 30 8.63 18.21 16.20
C GLU A 30 9.32 17.78 17.51
N LEU A 31 9.61 16.48 17.67
CA LEU A 31 10.32 15.95 18.83
C LEU A 31 11.72 16.58 18.96
N GLU A 32 11.96 17.26 20.07
CA GLU A 32 13.29 17.80 20.42
C GLU A 32 14.28 16.69 20.82
N ALA A 33 13.77 15.62 21.40
CA ALA A 33 14.51 14.43 21.79
C ALA A 33 13.70 13.17 21.46
N LEU A 34 14.40 12.10 21.08
CA LEU A 34 13.77 10.80 20.87
C LEU A 34 13.33 10.20 22.21
N PRO A 35 12.12 9.62 22.31
CA PRO A 35 11.76 8.83 23.48
C PRO A 35 12.61 7.54 23.53
N ASP A 36 12.77 6.96 24.71
CA ASP A 36 13.40 5.64 24.84
C ASP A 36 12.47 4.54 24.30
N THR A 37 11.15 4.77 24.40
CA THR A 37 10.10 3.82 24.04
C THR A 37 8.92 4.45 23.30
N LEU A 38 8.45 3.78 22.25
CA LEU A 38 7.32 4.24 21.44
C LEU A 38 6.35 3.10 21.12
N GLY A 39 5.09 3.25 21.55
CA GLY A 39 4.00 2.38 21.10
C GLY A 39 3.34 2.94 19.84
N VAL A 40 3.29 2.19 18.75
CA VAL A 40 2.66 2.64 17.50
C VAL A 40 1.29 2.00 17.34
N ILE A 41 0.24 2.81 17.22
CA ILE A 41 -1.13 2.35 17.03
C ILE A 41 -1.52 2.53 15.56
N GLY A 42 -1.58 1.41 14.83
CA GLY A 42 -1.95 1.36 13.41
C GLY A 42 -0.86 0.71 12.55
N ALA A 43 -1.19 -0.40 11.90
CA ALA A 43 -0.37 -1.12 10.91
C ALA A 43 -0.58 -0.60 9.48
N GLY A 44 -1.11 0.62 9.33
CA GLY A 44 -1.14 1.32 8.04
C GLY A 44 0.27 1.73 7.58
N ARG A 45 0.38 2.22 6.34
CA ARG A 45 1.65 2.65 5.72
C ARG A 45 2.46 3.59 6.63
N LEU A 46 1.83 4.68 7.08
CA LEU A 46 2.44 5.65 7.99
C LEU A 46 2.94 5.00 9.29
N GLY A 47 2.12 4.15 9.93
CA GLY A 47 2.49 3.53 11.20
C GLY A 47 3.71 2.63 11.05
N LEU A 48 3.75 1.83 9.97
CA LEU A 48 4.89 0.95 9.69
C LEU A 48 6.16 1.74 9.33
N GLU A 49 6.04 2.77 8.49
CA GLU A 49 7.16 3.65 8.13
C GLU A 49 7.75 4.34 9.36
N MET A 50 6.91 4.90 10.23
CA MET A 50 7.36 5.57 11.45
C MET A 50 7.89 4.59 12.48
N ALA A 51 7.27 3.42 12.65
CA ALA A 51 7.78 2.37 13.55
C ALA A 51 9.19 1.95 13.16
N GLN A 52 9.42 1.66 11.87
CA GLN A 52 10.73 1.26 11.38
C GLN A 52 11.75 2.40 11.47
N ALA A 53 11.36 3.63 11.11
CA ALA A 53 12.24 4.79 11.21
C ALA A 53 12.69 5.03 12.67
N MET A 54 11.75 5.03 13.62
CA MET A 54 12.04 5.25 15.04
C MET A 54 12.89 4.11 15.62
N HIS A 55 12.60 2.85 15.27
CA HIS A 55 13.42 1.71 15.65
C HIS A 55 14.88 1.88 15.21
N ARG A 56 15.09 2.26 13.95
CA ARG A 56 16.44 2.46 13.38
C ARG A 56 17.17 3.68 13.94
N LEU A 57 16.44 4.64 14.52
CA LEU A 57 16.99 5.74 15.28
C LEU A 57 17.33 5.37 16.74
N GLY A 58 17.08 4.11 17.15
CA GLY A 58 17.43 3.58 18.46
C GLY A 58 16.28 3.55 19.47
N VAL A 59 15.05 3.92 19.07
CA VAL A 59 13.88 3.86 19.95
C VAL A 59 13.38 2.41 20.07
N ARG A 60 13.02 1.97 21.28
CA ARG A 60 12.36 0.68 21.46
C ARG A 60 10.88 0.80 21.05
N VAL A 61 10.54 0.18 19.92
CA VAL A 61 9.22 0.27 19.31
C VAL A 61 8.43 -1.01 19.51
N GLU A 62 7.12 -0.90 19.75
CA GLU A 62 6.15 -1.98 19.54
C GLU A 62 4.95 -1.45 18.76
N LEU A 63 4.45 -2.23 17.80
CA LEU A 63 3.32 -1.84 16.95
C LEU A 63 2.07 -2.66 17.29
N PHE A 64 0.90 -2.01 17.28
CA PHE A 64 -0.38 -2.60 17.58
C PHE A 64 -1.40 -2.26 16.49
N ASP A 65 -2.20 -3.23 16.06
CA ASP A 65 -3.30 -2.97 15.12
C ASP A 65 -4.48 -3.93 15.34
N ALA A 66 -5.70 -3.42 15.16
CA ALA A 66 -6.93 -4.18 15.30
C ALA A 66 -7.15 -5.17 14.15
N GLY A 67 -6.62 -4.85 12.97
CA GLY A 67 -6.60 -5.68 11.78
C GLY A 67 -5.49 -6.73 11.82
N LYS A 68 -5.51 -7.59 10.82
CA LYS A 68 -4.56 -8.71 10.65
C LYS A 68 -3.63 -8.53 9.46
N ARG A 69 -3.72 -7.39 8.77
CA ARG A 69 -2.98 -7.11 7.53
C ARG A 69 -2.19 -5.82 7.69
N LEU A 70 -1.01 -5.80 7.10
CA LEU A 70 -0.08 -4.68 7.09
C LEU A 70 -0.26 -3.84 5.83
N ALA A 71 -0.14 -2.52 5.94
CA ALA A 71 -0.09 -1.57 4.82
C ALA A 71 -1.27 -1.61 3.82
N GLY A 72 -2.35 -2.33 4.14
CA GLY A 72 -3.44 -2.62 3.19
C GLY A 72 -3.10 -3.70 2.16
N LEU A 73 -2.03 -4.47 2.39
CA LEU A 73 -1.61 -5.57 1.51
C LEU A 73 -2.57 -6.76 1.60
N PRO A 74 -2.70 -7.55 0.51
CA PRO A 74 -3.28 -8.89 0.53
C PRO A 74 -2.53 -9.82 1.48
N GLU A 75 -3.18 -10.91 1.88
CA GLU A 75 -2.73 -11.85 2.93
C GLU A 75 -1.28 -12.30 2.75
N GLU A 76 -0.91 -12.78 1.56
CA GLU A 76 0.41 -13.37 1.30
C GLU A 76 1.53 -12.33 1.36
N THR A 77 1.34 -11.17 0.74
CA THR A 77 2.32 -10.06 0.80
C THR A 77 2.35 -9.39 2.16
N SER A 78 1.23 -9.37 2.88
CA SER A 78 1.18 -8.89 4.26
C SER A 78 1.97 -9.81 5.18
N ALA A 79 1.87 -11.13 5.01
CA ALA A 79 2.61 -12.10 5.81
C ALA A 79 4.13 -11.99 5.55
N ALA A 80 4.54 -11.89 4.28
CA ALA A 80 5.95 -11.70 3.94
C ALA A 80 6.53 -10.38 4.49
N LEU A 81 5.75 -9.29 4.48
CA LEU A 81 6.16 -8.04 5.13
C LEU A 81 6.23 -8.19 6.65
N PHE A 82 5.29 -8.92 7.26
CA PHE A 82 5.27 -9.19 8.70
C PHE A 82 6.53 -9.94 9.14
N ASP A 83 6.89 -11.00 8.44
CA ASP A 83 8.08 -11.81 8.73
C ASP A 83 9.37 -10.98 8.63
N SER A 84 9.41 -10.01 7.70
CA SER A 84 10.54 -9.11 7.53
C SER A 84 10.64 -8.08 8.66
N LEU A 85 9.54 -7.39 8.99
CA LEU A 85 9.55 -6.29 9.96
C LEU A 85 9.61 -6.76 11.42
N THR A 86 9.11 -7.97 11.72
CA THR A 86 9.21 -8.54 13.08
C THR A 86 10.63 -8.87 13.51
N GLN A 87 11.59 -8.89 12.58
CA GLN A 87 13.01 -8.98 12.93
C GLN A 87 13.55 -7.67 13.54
N GLU A 88 12.88 -6.54 13.29
CA GLU A 88 13.26 -5.23 13.82
C GLU A 88 12.51 -4.91 15.12
N PHE A 89 11.18 -5.06 15.13
CA PHE A 89 10.36 -4.73 16.31
C PHE A 89 9.13 -5.62 16.46
N PRO A 90 8.64 -5.85 17.70
CA PRO A 90 7.41 -6.61 17.95
C PRO A 90 6.18 -5.94 17.30
N MET A 91 5.31 -6.80 16.77
CA MET A 91 4.03 -6.37 16.20
C MET A 91 2.88 -7.25 16.74
N HIS A 92 1.85 -6.60 17.27
CA HIS A 92 0.69 -7.22 17.89
C HIS A 92 -0.56 -6.93 17.05
N LEU A 93 -0.89 -7.86 16.15
CA LEU A 93 -2.05 -7.74 15.25
C LEU A 93 -3.31 -8.40 15.83
N GLY A 94 -4.47 -7.97 15.34
CA GLY A 94 -5.77 -8.48 15.80
C GLY A 94 -6.14 -8.05 17.22
N CYS A 95 -5.52 -6.98 17.74
CA CYS A 95 -5.77 -6.49 19.08
C CYS A 95 -5.96 -4.97 19.11
N LYS A 96 -6.72 -4.49 20.11
CA LYS A 96 -6.89 -3.07 20.38
C LYS A 96 -6.33 -2.80 21.78
N PRO A 97 -5.18 -2.14 21.92
CA PRO A 97 -4.66 -1.83 23.23
C PRO A 97 -5.52 -0.76 23.92
N ASP A 98 -5.73 -0.91 25.22
CA ASP A 98 -6.38 0.03 26.11
C ASP A 98 -5.31 0.88 26.82
N PRO A 99 -5.27 2.20 26.58
CA PRO A 99 -4.28 3.08 27.17
C PRO A 99 -4.64 3.49 28.59
N ALA A 100 -3.65 3.50 29.48
CA ALA A 100 -3.76 4.03 30.84
C ALA A 100 -2.59 4.97 31.14
N PRO A 101 -2.83 6.12 31.81
CA PRO A 101 -1.75 7.00 32.27
C PRO A 101 -0.81 6.27 33.23
N HIS A 102 0.49 6.57 33.14
CA HIS A 102 1.50 6.02 34.04
C HIS A 102 2.61 7.04 34.28
N GLU A 103 2.72 7.62 35.49
CA GLU A 103 3.77 8.58 35.93
C GLU A 103 4.26 9.53 34.82
N ASP A 104 5.29 9.15 34.03
CA ASP A 104 5.88 9.90 32.92
C ASP A 104 5.65 9.27 31.52
N GLY A 105 4.55 8.55 31.32
CA GLY A 105 4.26 7.79 30.12
C GLY A 105 2.86 7.18 30.07
N VAL A 106 2.72 6.15 29.25
CA VAL A 106 1.48 5.42 28.99
C VAL A 106 1.70 3.92 29.07
N THR A 107 0.78 3.23 29.72
CA THR A 107 0.69 1.76 29.68
C THR A 107 -0.38 1.35 28.68
N LEU A 108 -0.04 0.44 27.77
CA LEU A 108 -0.98 -0.19 26.85
C LEU A 108 -1.31 -1.59 27.35
N HIS A 109 -2.61 -1.90 27.53
CA HIS A 109 -3.08 -3.23 27.91
C HIS A 109 -3.81 -3.89 26.73
N TRP A 110 -3.48 -5.13 26.40
CA TRP A 110 -4.19 -5.90 25.38
C TRP A 110 -4.32 -7.36 25.79
N SER A 111 -5.01 -8.16 24.98
CA SER A 111 -5.24 -9.58 25.28
C SER A 111 -3.95 -10.41 25.43
N GLY A 112 -2.81 -9.91 24.92
CA GLY A 112 -1.51 -10.57 25.01
C GLY A 112 -0.63 -10.10 26.17
N GLY A 113 -1.03 -9.07 26.93
CA GLY A 113 -0.25 -8.54 28.05
C GLY A 113 -0.36 -7.03 28.21
N GLU A 114 0.65 -6.45 28.85
CA GLU A 114 0.80 -5.01 29.01
C GLU A 114 2.23 -4.57 28.71
N ALA A 115 2.40 -3.33 28.25
CA ALA A 115 3.70 -2.71 28.02
C ALA A 115 3.64 -1.21 28.28
N ARG A 116 4.77 -0.64 28.73
CA ARG A 116 4.90 0.79 29.06
C ARG A 116 5.73 1.50 28.00
N PHE A 117 5.30 2.72 27.67
CA PHE A 117 5.92 3.58 26.66
C PHE A 117 5.98 5.04 27.14
N ASP A 118 7.01 5.77 26.76
CA ASP A 118 7.14 7.20 27.06
C ASP A 118 6.18 8.02 26.20
N LYS A 119 5.99 7.58 24.94
CA LYS A 119 5.06 8.15 23.97
C LYS A 119 4.33 7.05 23.21
N ILE A 120 3.17 7.39 22.65
CA ILE A 120 2.48 6.58 21.65
C ILE A 120 2.24 7.36 20.37
N LEU A 121 2.43 6.75 19.21
CA LEU A 121 2.09 7.34 17.92
C LEU A 121 0.73 6.80 17.46
N LEU A 122 -0.25 7.68 17.31
CA LEU A 122 -1.52 7.34 16.67
C LEU A 122 -1.41 7.48 15.15
N ALA A 123 -1.42 6.34 14.47
CA ALA A 123 -1.38 6.19 13.02
C ALA A 123 -2.62 5.47 12.46
N ALA A 124 -3.71 5.41 13.23
CA ALA A 124 -4.94 4.64 12.94
C ALA A 124 -5.95 5.37 12.01
N GLY A 125 -5.46 6.17 11.05
CA GLY A 125 -6.28 6.85 10.04
C GLY A 125 -6.37 8.38 10.21
N ARG A 126 -6.90 9.03 9.17
CA ARG A 126 -7.01 10.50 9.06
C ARG A 126 -8.40 10.86 8.50
N PRO A 127 -9.39 11.21 9.34
CA PRO A 127 -10.72 11.56 8.87
C PRO A 127 -10.71 12.85 8.03
N PRO A 128 -11.60 12.95 7.02
CA PRO A 128 -11.79 14.18 6.24
C PRO A 128 -12.12 15.39 7.10
N ASN A 129 -11.64 16.57 6.67
CA ASN A 129 -11.87 17.81 7.39
C ASN A 129 -13.10 18.56 6.83
N LEU A 130 -14.30 18.00 7.01
CA LEU A 130 -15.55 18.52 6.43
C LEU A 130 -16.52 19.14 7.44
N GLU A 131 -16.39 18.77 8.72
CA GLU A 131 -17.33 19.13 9.80
C GLU A 131 -17.59 20.64 9.92
N SER A 132 -16.55 21.47 9.78
CA SER A 132 -16.68 22.94 9.90
C SER A 132 -17.39 23.60 8.72
N LEU A 133 -17.70 22.87 7.65
CA LEU A 133 -18.36 23.39 6.46
C LEU A 133 -19.89 23.34 6.54
N ALA A 134 -20.45 22.62 7.52
CA ALA A 134 -21.89 22.47 7.71
C ALA A 134 -22.63 22.06 6.41
N LEU A 135 -22.10 21.03 5.73
CA LEU A 135 -22.52 20.59 4.39
C LEU A 135 -23.97 20.12 4.32
N GLU A 136 -24.56 19.77 5.46
CA GLU A 136 -25.99 19.48 5.60
C GLU A 136 -26.88 20.66 5.15
N ASN A 137 -26.37 21.89 5.23
CA ASN A 137 -27.07 23.08 4.75
C ASN A 137 -26.95 23.29 3.23
N ALA A 138 -26.10 22.52 2.54
CA ALA A 138 -25.86 22.64 1.11
C ALA A 138 -26.84 21.82 0.25
N GLY A 139 -27.75 21.06 0.86
CA GLY A 139 -28.69 20.19 0.15
C GLY A 139 -28.01 19.00 -0.55
N LEU A 140 -26.81 18.61 -0.09
CA LEU A 140 -26.07 17.46 -0.58
C LEU A 140 -26.45 16.21 0.21
N GLU A 141 -26.52 15.07 -0.46
CA GLU A 141 -26.57 13.77 0.21
C GLU A 141 -25.17 13.42 0.72
N LEU A 142 -25.07 13.19 2.03
CA LEU A 142 -23.84 12.84 2.73
C LEU A 142 -23.89 11.38 3.19
N ASP A 143 -22.73 10.73 3.25
CA ASP A 143 -22.58 9.42 3.87
C ASP A 143 -22.59 9.51 5.41
N ASP A 144 -22.51 8.34 6.08
CA ASP A 144 -22.49 8.22 7.54
C ASP A 144 -21.27 8.91 8.21
N HIS A 145 -20.30 9.36 7.42
CA HIS A 145 -19.11 10.08 7.85
C HIS A 145 -19.16 11.58 7.52
N GLY A 146 -20.28 12.07 6.98
CA GLY A 146 -20.47 13.47 6.60
C GLY A 146 -19.76 13.85 5.28
N THR A 147 -19.34 12.88 4.48
CA THR A 147 -18.71 13.10 3.17
C THR A 147 -19.78 13.11 2.07
N PRO A 148 -19.83 14.12 1.19
CA PRO A 148 -20.77 14.13 0.08
C PRO A 148 -20.57 12.95 -0.87
N HIS A 149 -21.66 12.34 -1.31
CA HIS A 149 -21.61 11.43 -2.45
C HIS A 149 -21.14 12.19 -3.70
N PHE A 150 -20.16 11.63 -4.41
CA PHE A 150 -19.55 12.26 -5.57
C PHE A 150 -19.30 11.27 -6.71
N ASP A 151 -19.23 11.77 -7.95
CA ASP A 151 -18.86 10.98 -9.13
C ASP A 151 -17.32 10.94 -9.29
N PRO A 152 -16.66 9.77 -9.19
CA PRO A 152 -15.20 9.65 -9.31
C PRO A 152 -14.60 10.03 -10.66
N ALA A 153 -15.41 10.21 -11.71
CA ALA A 153 -14.95 10.62 -13.04
C ALA A 153 -15.07 12.15 -13.26
N THR A 154 -15.90 12.84 -12.49
CA THR A 154 -16.10 14.30 -12.61
C THR A 154 -15.71 15.08 -11.36
N MET A 155 -15.56 14.40 -10.23
CA MET A 155 -15.40 14.94 -8.87
C MET A 155 -16.62 15.73 -8.35
N GLN A 156 -17.74 15.72 -9.06
CA GLN A 156 -18.93 16.48 -8.67
C GLN A 156 -19.69 15.80 -7.53
N CYS A 157 -20.15 16.58 -6.56
CA CYS A 157 -21.04 16.13 -5.48
C CYS A 157 -22.50 16.25 -5.90
N GLY A 158 -23.21 15.12 -6.02
CA GLY A 158 -24.56 15.08 -6.59
C GLY A 158 -24.66 15.83 -7.93
N ASP A 159 -25.73 16.59 -8.12
CA ASP A 159 -25.94 17.45 -9.31
C ASP A 159 -25.59 18.93 -9.07
N ALA A 160 -25.07 19.26 -7.88
CA ALA A 160 -24.75 20.63 -7.48
C ALA A 160 -23.45 21.14 -8.14
N PRO A 161 -23.23 22.48 -8.21
CA PRO A 161 -21.96 23.07 -8.61
C PRO A 161 -20.87 22.96 -7.51
N VAL A 162 -20.83 21.81 -6.84
CA VAL A 162 -19.91 21.46 -5.75
C VAL A 162 -19.09 20.27 -6.21
N PHE A 163 -17.78 20.35 -5.99
CA PHE A 163 -16.83 19.31 -6.35
C PHE A 163 -15.94 19.00 -5.15
N ILE A 164 -15.36 17.80 -5.08
CA ILE A 164 -14.52 17.37 -3.96
C ILE A 164 -13.23 16.68 -4.45
N ALA A 165 -12.10 16.97 -3.82
CA ALA A 165 -10.80 16.43 -4.22
C ALA A 165 -9.85 16.19 -3.04
N GLY A 166 -8.95 15.24 -3.23
CA GLY A 166 -7.91 14.87 -2.27
C GLY A 166 -8.47 14.20 -1.02
N ASP A 167 -7.72 14.25 0.07
CA ASP A 167 -8.07 13.57 1.34
C ASP A 167 -9.47 13.96 1.88
N ALA A 168 -10.05 15.07 1.41
CA ALA A 168 -11.41 15.49 1.73
C ALA A 168 -12.49 14.49 1.27
N ASN A 169 -12.27 13.74 0.19
CA ASN A 169 -13.22 12.71 -0.26
C ASN A 169 -12.97 11.32 0.36
N HIS A 170 -11.86 11.16 1.08
CA HIS A 170 -11.38 9.89 1.66
C HIS A 170 -11.26 8.67 0.73
N HIS A 171 -11.45 8.82 -0.58
CA HIS A 171 -11.53 7.70 -1.51
C HIS A 171 -10.15 7.07 -1.76
N ARG A 172 -9.15 7.90 -2.05
CA ARG A 172 -7.74 7.49 -2.20
C ARG A 172 -6.83 8.57 -1.63
N PRO A 173 -6.63 8.64 -0.30
CA PRO A 173 -5.90 9.72 0.36
C PRO A 173 -4.39 9.62 0.14
N LEU A 174 -3.96 9.92 -1.09
CA LEU A 174 -2.60 9.89 -1.59
C LEU A 174 -2.34 11.17 -2.40
N LEU A 175 -1.16 11.76 -2.24
CA LEU A 175 -0.85 13.07 -2.82
C LEU A 175 -1.02 13.13 -4.36
N HIS A 176 -0.60 12.08 -5.06
CA HIS A 176 -0.69 12.03 -6.52
C HIS A 176 -2.13 11.83 -7.02
N GLU A 177 -2.96 11.12 -6.26
CA GLU A 177 -4.41 11.00 -6.51
C GLU A 177 -5.08 12.35 -6.26
N ALA A 178 -4.80 13.00 -5.11
CA ALA A 178 -5.32 14.33 -4.78
C ALA A 178 -5.00 15.39 -5.85
N SER A 179 -3.78 15.36 -6.40
CA SER A 179 -3.36 16.27 -7.47
C SER A 179 -4.16 16.05 -8.77
N GLN A 180 -4.40 14.78 -9.14
CA GLN A 180 -5.22 14.45 -10.31
C GLN A 180 -6.69 14.83 -10.09
N GLU A 181 -7.23 14.52 -8.93
CA GLU A 181 -8.60 14.88 -8.54
C GLU A 181 -8.81 16.39 -8.54
N GLY A 182 -7.87 17.16 -7.99
CA GLY A 182 -7.91 18.63 -8.03
C GLY A 182 -7.92 19.17 -9.46
N THR A 183 -7.19 18.53 -10.39
CA THR A 183 -7.22 18.89 -11.82
C THR A 183 -8.60 18.63 -12.43
N ILE A 184 -9.20 17.47 -12.14
CA ILE A 184 -10.53 17.10 -12.64
C ILE A 184 -11.59 18.04 -12.06
N ALA A 185 -11.59 18.23 -10.73
CA ALA A 185 -12.52 19.08 -10.01
C ALA A 185 -12.42 20.54 -10.45
N GLY A 186 -11.21 21.09 -10.56
CA GLY A 186 -10.99 22.47 -11.01
C GLY A 186 -11.50 22.70 -12.44
N ARG A 187 -11.19 21.76 -13.35
CA ARG A 187 -11.69 21.82 -14.74
C ARG A 187 -13.22 21.82 -14.77
N ASN A 188 -13.86 20.89 -14.09
CA ASN A 188 -15.32 20.76 -14.12
C ASN A 188 -16.04 21.89 -13.37
N ALA A 189 -15.45 22.40 -12.28
CA ALA A 189 -15.96 23.58 -11.59
C ALA A 189 -15.96 24.82 -12.48
N SER A 190 -14.94 24.99 -13.33
CA SER A 190 -14.86 26.12 -14.26
C SER A 190 -15.80 26.01 -15.47
N ALA A 191 -16.22 24.79 -15.83
CA ALA A 191 -17.02 24.51 -17.02
C ALA A 191 -18.50 24.21 -16.71
N TYR A 192 -18.88 24.11 -15.42
CA TYR A 192 -20.23 23.73 -15.01
C TYR A 192 -21.32 24.60 -15.69
N PRO A 193 -22.40 24.00 -16.23
CA PRO A 193 -22.79 22.58 -16.13
C PRO A 193 -22.25 21.64 -17.22
N ASP A 194 -21.33 22.08 -18.10
CA ASP A 194 -20.72 21.23 -19.15
C ASP A 194 -19.59 20.36 -18.58
N LEU A 195 -19.99 19.31 -17.85
CA LEU A 195 -19.09 18.42 -17.15
C LEU A 195 -18.35 17.48 -18.10
N ARG A 196 -17.06 17.28 -17.81
CA ARG A 196 -16.20 16.37 -18.58
C ARG A 196 -15.72 15.25 -17.69
N ARG A 197 -16.05 14.02 -18.09
CA ARG A 197 -15.56 12.81 -17.44
C ARG A 197 -14.07 12.65 -17.73
N ALA A 198 -13.33 12.15 -16.74
CA ALA A 198 -11.92 11.80 -16.87
C ALA A 198 -11.67 10.38 -16.40
N ALA A 199 -10.84 9.64 -17.15
CA ALA A 199 -10.33 8.36 -16.68
C ALA A 199 -9.34 8.58 -15.53
N ARG A 200 -9.53 7.85 -14.43
CA ARG A 200 -8.58 7.81 -13.32
C ARG A 200 -7.36 6.98 -13.72
N LYS A 201 -6.20 7.32 -13.17
CA LYS A 201 -5.00 6.49 -13.34
C LYS A 201 -5.17 5.17 -12.59
N VAL A 202 -4.36 4.18 -12.95
CA VAL A 202 -4.22 2.93 -12.20
C VAL A 202 -3.92 3.26 -10.74
N PRO A 203 -4.69 2.72 -9.77
CA PRO A 203 -4.42 2.89 -8.36
C PRO A 203 -3.00 2.42 -8.02
N LEU A 204 -2.26 3.21 -7.26
CA LEU A 204 -0.92 2.88 -6.81
C LEU A 204 -0.76 3.35 -5.37
N SER A 205 -0.44 2.43 -4.46
CA SER A 205 -0.10 2.76 -3.08
C SER A 205 1.21 2.08 -2.70
N ILE A 206 2.08 2.81 -2.01
CA ILE A 206 3.40 2.37 -1.59
C ILE A 206 3.55 2.65 -0.10
N ALA A 207 4.07 1.67 0.63
CA ALA A 207 4.63 1.81 1.96
C ALA A 207 6.16 1.86 1.84
N PHE A 208 6.78 2.92 2.32
CA PHE A 208 8.23 3.12 2.29
C PHE A 208 8.95 2.42 3.45
N THR A 209 8.49 1.21 3.77
CA THR A 209 9.18 0.29 4.68
C THR A 209 10.40 -0.33 3.99
N HIS A 210 11.16 -1.13 4.72
CA HIS A 210 12.23 -1.95 4.18
C HIS A 210 11.99 -3.42 4.56
N PRO A 211 11.62 -4.30 3.62
CA PRO A 211 11.38 -4.04 2.19
C PRO A 211 10.23 -3.06 1.93
N ALA A 212 10.31 -2.34 0.81
CA ALA A 212 9.22 -1.48 0.36
C ALA A 212 8.06 -2.35 -0.09
N ALA A 213 6.83 -1.93 0.24
CA ALA A 213 5.63 -2.68 -0.10
C ALA A 213 4.67 -1.84 -0.93
N ALA A 214 3.90 -2.48 -1.81
CA ALA A 214 2.99 -1.77 -2.68
C ALA A 214 1.78 -2.61 -3.09
N VAL A 215 0.70 -1.90 -3.40
CA VAL A 215 -0.47 -2.43 -4.12
C VAL A 215 -0.67 -1.58 -5.36
N VAL A 216 -0.81 -2.24 -6.50
CA VAL A 216 -0.97 -1.63 -7.82
C VAL A 216 -2.22 -2.22 -8.48
N GLY A 217 -3.07 -1.38 -9.05
CA GLY A 217 -4.26 -1.85 -9.76
C GLY A 217 -5.23 -2.62 -8.88
N MET A 218 -5.78 -3.71 -9.44
CA MET A 218 -6.81 -4.53 -8.81
C MET A 218 -6.20 -5.81 -8.22
N VAL A 219 -6.58 -6.15 -6.98
CA VAL A 219 -6.27 -7.43 -6.36
C VAL A 219 -7.51 -8.32 -6.42
N PRO A 220 -7.45 -9.47 -7.12
CA PRO A 220 -8.58 -10.39 -7.21
C PRO A 220 -8.97 -10.95 -5.84
N GLU A 221 -10.26 -11.21 -5.65
CA GLU A 221 -10.74 -11.92 -4.48
C GLU A 221 -10.32 -13.39 -4.51
N ARG A 222 -10.19 -14.00 -3.33
CA ARG A 222 -9.81 -15.41 -3.23
C ARG A 222 -10.92 -16.28 -3.84
N GLY A 223 -10.54 -17.11 -4.82
CA GLY A 223 -11.47 -17.99 -5.54
C GLY A 223 -12.08 -17.38 -6.80
N ASP A 224 -11.66 -16.17 -7.18
CA ASP A 224 -11.99 -15.58 -8.47
C ASP A 224 -11.37 -16.40 -9.62
N SER A 225 -12.22 -16.87 -10.54
CA SER A 225 -11.81 -17.64 -11.71
C SER A 225 -11.56 -16.78 -12.95
N ALA A 226 -11.92 -15.50 -12.92
CA ALA A 226 -11.68 -14.57 -14.02
C ALA A 226 -10.22 -14.09 -14.08
N HIS A 227 -9.43 -14.36 -13.03
CA HIS A 227 -8.04 -13.92 -12.94
C HIS A 227 -7.10 -15.05 -12.56
N VAL A 228 -5.85 -14.94 -13.01
CA VAL A 228 -4.74 -15.80 -12.61
C VAL A 228 -3.68 -14.97 -11.88
N THR A 229 -2.90 -15.63 -11.03
CA THR A 229 -1.82 -14.98 -10.28
C THR A 229 -0.51 -15.71 -10.52
N GLY A 230 0.53 -14.94 -10.84
CA GLY A 230 1.92 -15.37 -10.82
C GLY A 230 2.65 -14.79 -9.62
N GLN A 231 3.64 -15.50 -9.09
CA GLN A 231 4.39 -15.10 -7.90
C GLN A 231 5.89 -15.34 -8.08
N VAL A 232 6.68 -14.39 -7.59
CA VAL A 232 8.13 -14.51 -7.42
C VAL A 232 8.51 -14.30 -5.96
N ASP A 233 9.47 -15.09 -5.50
CA ASP A 233 10.16 -14.94 -4.22
C ASP A 233 11.53 -14.27 -4.45
N TYR A 234 11.84 -13.25 -3.66
CA TYR A 234 13.10 -12.51 -3.74
C TYR A 234 14.21 -13.09 -2.83
N ALA A 235 13.93 -14.15 -2.06
CA ALA A 235 14.91 -14.83 -1.21
C ALA A 235 16.07 -15.46 -2.01
N ASP A 236 15.81 -15.98 -3.21
CA ASP A 236 16.83 -16.60 -4.07
C ASP A 236 17.16 -15.76 -5.32
N GLN A 237 16.68 -14.52 -5.38
CA GLN A 237 16.88 -13.64 -6.53
C GLN A 237 18.31 -13.10 -6.55
N GLY A 238 19.04 -13.32 -7.65
CA GLY A 238 20.50 -13.09 -7.70
C GLY A 238 20.96 -11.66 -7.35
N ARG A 239 20.22 -10.62 -7.77
CA ARG A 239 20.54 -9.23 -7.41
C ARG A 239 20.23 -8.95 -5.93
N ALA A 240 19.10 -9.45 -5.42
CA ALA A 240 18.69 -9.32 -4.02
C ALA A 240 19.70 -9.98 -3.06
N VAL A 241 20.20 -11.17 -3.42
CA VAL A 241 21.26 -11.88 -2.69
C VAL A 241 22.55 -11.05 -2.64
N VAL A 242 23.00 -10.52 -3.78
CA VAL A 242 24.22 -9.68 -3.83
C VAL A 242 24.07 -8.39 -3.01
N MET A 243 22.87 -7.85 -2.89
CA MET A 243 22.58 -6.66 -2.08
C MET A 243 22.41 -6.97 -0.58
N GLY A 244 22.40 -8.25 -0.18
CA GLY A 244 22.09 -8.65 1.20
C GLY A 244 20.63 -8.39 1.59
N GLN A 245 19.73 -8.33 0.60
CA GLN A 245 18.31 -8.01 0.74
C GLN A 245 17.44 -9.15 0.19
N ALA A 246 17.89 -10.39 0.39
CA ALA A 246 17.24 -11.61 -0.08
C ALA A 246 15.97 -11.93 0.73
N HIS A 247 14.92 -11.14 0.56
CA HIS A 247 13.64 -11.31 1.25
C HIS A 247 12.48 -10.72 0.48
N GLY A 248 11.27 -11.18 0.79
CA GLY A 248 10.04 -10.61 0.26
C GLY A 248 9.56 -11.28 -1.03
N ILE A 249 8.37 -10.87 -1.49
CA ILE A 249 7.69 -11.50 -2.62
C ILE A 249 7.02 -10.42 -3.49
N ALA A 250 6.77 -10.76 -4.76
CA ALA A 250 5.86 -10.02 -5.62
C ALA A 250 4.83 -10.95 -6.27
N ARG A 251 3.58 -10.52 -6.30
CA ARG A 251 2.45 -11.21 -6.91
C ARG A 251 1.84 -10.32 -7.98
N LEU A 252 1.68 -10.87 -9.17
CA LEU A 252 1.12 -10.19 -10.33
C LEU A 252 -0.18 -10.88 -10.68
N HIS A 253 -1.20 -10.08 -11.03
CA HIS A 253 -2.53 -10.55 -11.36
C HIS A 253 -2.85 -10.21 -12.80
N ALA A 254 -3.47 -11.16 -13.51
CA ALA A 254 -3.87 -10.98 -14.89
C ALA A 254 -5.23 -11.60 -15.20
N GLY A 255 -5.90 -11.10 -16.24
CA GLY A 255 -7.11 -11.71 -16.77
C GLY A 255 -6.84 -13.14 -17.25
N ALA A 256 -7.62 -14.11 -16.78
CA ALA A 256 -7.43 -15.52 -17.12
C ALA A 256 -7.62 -15.79 -18.62
N SER A 257 -8.46 -15.00 -19.29
CA SER A 257 -8.83 -15.17 -20.70
C SER A 257 -7.82 -14.59 -21.71
N ASP A 258 -7.02 -13.59 -21.32
CA ASP A 258 -6.18 -12.82 -22.24
C ASP A 258 -4.78 -12.47 -21.68
N GLY A 259 -4.46 -12.89 -20.47
CA GLY A 259 -3.17 -12.61 -19.83
C GLY A 259 -2.88 -11.14 -19.56
N ARG A 260 -3.88 -10.24 -19.67
CA ARG A 260 -3.70 -8.80 -19.43
C ARG A 260 -3.43 -8.51 -17.97
N LEU A 261 -2.36 -7.77 -17.67
CA LEU A 261 -2.04 -7.39 -16.29
C LEU A 261 -3.10 -6.41 -15.76
N VAL A 262 -3.69 -6.76 -14.60
CA VAL A 262 -4.74 -5.96 -13.96
C VAL A 262 -4.32 -5.39 -12.60
N GLY A 263 -3.29 -5.99 -11.98
CA GLY A 263 -2.79 -5.54 -10.69
C GLY A 263 -1.59 -6.31 -10.20
N ALA A 264 -1.07 -5.87 -9.07
CA ALA A 264 0.02 -6.51 -8.36
C ALA A 264 -0.01 -6.14 -6.87
N SER A 265 0.52 -7.02 -6.03
CA SER A 265 0.93 -6.68 -4.67
C SER A 265 2.33 -7.19 -4.42
N LEU A 266 3.13 -6.43 -3.69
CA LEU A 266 4.51 -6.82 -3.39
C LEU A 266 5.01 -6.27 -2.06
N CYS A 267 5.99 -6.94 -1.50
CA CYS A 267 6.94 -6.41 -0.53
C CYS A 267 8.31 -6.93 -0.92
N ALA A 268 9.15 -6.09 -1.53
CA ALA A 268 10.40 -6.53 -2.15
C ALA A 268 11.47 -5.42 -2.07
N PRO A 269 12.76 -5.77 -2.22
CA PRO A 269 13.81 -4.78 -2.40
C PRO A 269 13.51 -3.90 -3.61
N GLY A 270 13.69 -2.59 -3.49
CA GLY A 270 13.33 -1.62 -4.55
C GLY A 270 11.85 -1.66 -4.94
N GLY A 271 10.97 -2.14 -4.06
CA GLY A 271 9.55 -2.35 -4.34
C GLY A 271 8.83 -1.09 -4.85
N GLU A 272 9.23 0.10 -4.42
CA GLU A 272 8.74 1.38 -4.93
C GLU A 272 9.01 1.57 -6.43
N HIS A 273 10.16 1.12 -6.93
CA HIS A 273 10.52 1.20 -8.34
C HIS A 273 9.78 0.13 -9.15
N LEU A 274 9.74 -1.11 -8.63
CA LEU A 274 8.99 -2.21 -9.23
C LEU A 274 7.50 -1.87 -9.35
N ALA A 275 6.92 -1.26 -8.32
CA ALA A 275 5.52 -0.85 -8.31
C ALA A 275 5.22 0.22 -9.37
N HIS A 276 6.13 1.18 -9.58
CA HIS A 276 5.98 2.17 -10.66
C HIS A 276 6.02 1.51 -12.04
N LEU A 277 6.96 0.58 -12.27
CA LEU A 277 7.05 -0.17 -13.52
C LEU A 277 5.76 -0.94 -13.79
N LEU A 278 5.27 -1.69 -12.80
CA LEU A 278 4.03 -2.46 -12.90
C LEU A 278 2.82 -1.55 -13.14
N ALA A 279 2.75 -0.40 -12.47
CA ALA A 279 1.66 0.56 -12.66
C ALA A 279 1.60 1.05 -14.11
N TRP A 280 2.75 1.27 -14.76
CA TRP A 280 2.79 1.66 -16.16
C TRP A 280 2.38 0.53 -17.10
N LEU A 281 2.83 -0.70 -16.86
CA LEU A 281 2.42 -1.85 -17.66
C LEU A 281 0.89 -2.05 -17.60
N ILE A 282 0.32 -2.01 -16.38
CA ILE A 282 -1.13 -2.11 -16.18
C ILE A 282 -1.86 -0.93 -16.83
N GLN A 283 -1.35 0.31 -16.68
CA GLN A 283 -1.97 1.50 -17.27
C GLN A 283 -1.96 1.49 -18.81
N LYS A 284 -1.05 0.73 -19.40
CA LYS A 284 -0.92 0.52 -20.85
C LYS A 284 -1.58 -0.77 -21.32
N ASP A 285 -2.35 -1.43 -20.45
CA ASP A 285 -3.07 -2.65 -20.75
C ASP A 285 -2.14 -3.76 -21.28
N VAL A 286 -0.91 -3.85 -20.80
CA VAL A 286 0.09 -4.82 -21.28
C VAL A 286 -0.24 -6.23 -20.77
N THR A 287 -0.11 -7.24 -21.64
CA THR A 287 -0.21 -8.67 -21.26
C THR A 287 1.08 -9.20 -20.66
N ALA A 288 1.00 -10.31 -19.92
CA ALA A 288 2.18 -10.94 -19.34
C ALA A 288 3.21 -11.38 -20.40
N SER A 289 2.74 -11.83 -21.57
CA SER A 289 3.60 -12.19 -22.71
C SER A 289 4.30 -10.97 -23.30
N GLU A 290 3.55 -9.89 -23.58
CA GLU A 290 4.14 -8.62 -24.06
C GLU A 290 5.12 -8.03 -23.05
N ALA A 291 4.87 -8.16 -21.75
CA ALA A 291 5.80 -7.71 -20.71
C ALA A 291 7.11 -8.52 -20.73
N LEU A 292 7.05 -9.83 -21.01
CA LEU A 292 8.24 -10.68 -21.15
C LEU A 292 9.06 -10.36 -22.41
N ASP A 293 8.43 -9.81 -23.45
CA ASP A 293 9.11 -9.34 -24.67
C ASP A 293 9.87 -8.01 -24.47
N LEU A 294 9.64 -7.31 -23.35
CA LEU A 294 10.38 -6.10 -23.00
C LEU A 294 11.76 -6.43 -22.41
N PRO A 295 12.75 -5.52 -22.56
CA PRO A 295 14.09 -5.76 -22.06
C PRO A 295 14.14 -5.73 -20.52
N PHE A 296 14.73 -6.78 -19.95
CA PHE A 296 15.17 -6.82 -18.56
C PHE A 296 16.69 -6.89 -18.52
N TYR A 297 17.33 -5.94 -17.85
CA TYR A 297 18.78 -5.86 -17.77
C TYR A 297 19.33 -6.79 -16.68
N HIS A 298 20.52 -7.36 -16.89
CA HIS A 298 21.15 -8.28 -15.95
C HIS A 298 22.43 -7.70 -15.31
N PRO A 299 22.66 -7.82 -13.99
CA PRO A 299 21.73 -8.28 -12.95
C PRO A 299 20.90 -7.14 -12.34
N THR A 300 19.57 -7.27 -12.31
CA THR A 300 18.65 -6.29 -11.70
C THR A 300 17.54 -6.96 -10.88
N LEU A 301 16.80 -6.20 -10.07
CA LEU A 301 15.68 -6.72 -9.27
C LEU A 301 14.45 -6.98 -10.15
N GLU A 302 14.32 -6.19 -11.22
CA GLU A 302 13.28 -6.26 -12.23
C GLU A 302 13.25 -7.63 -12.90
N GLU A 303 14.40 -8.26 -13.13
CA GLU A 303 14.47 -9.61 -13.70
C GLU A 303 13.67 -10.65 -12.91
N GLY A 304 13.51 -10.46 -11.59
CA GLY A 304 12.68 -11.34 -10.76
C GLY A 304 11.22 -11.41 -11.22
N LEU A 305 10.69 -10.30 -11.76
CA LEU A 305 9.31 -10.26 -12.24
C LEU A 305 9.04 -11.27 -13.36
N LYS A 306 10.05 -11.68 -14.12
CA LYS A 306 9.93 -12.68 -15.20
C LYS A 306 9.28 -13.98 -14.70
N THR A 307 9.66 -14.46 -13.51
CA THR A 307 9.12 -15.69 -12.96
C THR A 307 7.60 -15.61 -12.76
N ALA A 308 7.10 -14.51 -12.22
CA ALA A 308 5.67 -14.32 -12.05
C ALA A 308 4.94 -14.15 -13.39
N LEU A 309 5.53 -13.42 -14.34
CA LEU A 309 4.96 -13.24 -15.68
C LEU A 309 4.89 -14.56 -16.46
N GLN A 310 5.90 -15.41 -16.36
CA GLN A 310 5.92 -16.75 -16.96
C GLN A 310 4.81 -17.64 -16.39
N GLN A 311 4.66 -17.66 -15.06
CA GLN A 311 3.57 -18.39 -14.41
C GLN A 311 2.19 -17.92 -14.87
N ILE A 312 2.01 -16.62 -15.16
CA ILE A 312 0.76 -16.11 -15.74
C ILE A 312 0.56 -16.67 -17.15
N CYS A 313 1.57 -16.61 -18.02
CA CYS A 313 1.48 -17.12 -19.39
C CYS A 313 1.09 -18.61 -19.41
N GLU A 314 1.74 -19.42 -18.55
CA GLU A 314 1.44 -20.85 -18.40
C GLU A 314 -0.02 -21.10 -17.98
N ARG A 315 -0.54 -20.31 -17.03
CA ARG A 315 -1.91 -20.46 -16.52
C ARG A 315 -2.98 -19.99 -17.51
N CYS A 316 -2.68 -18.98 -18.32
CA CYS A 316 -3.57 -18.48 -19.37
C CYS A 316 -3.49 -19.32 -20.66
N GLY A 317 -2.45 -20.16 -20.83
CA GLY A 317 -2.18 -20.84 -22.09
C GLY A 317 -1.68 -19.90 -23.19
N GLU A 318 -1.13 -18.74 -22.81
CA GLU A 318 -0.58 -17.75 -23.72
C GLU A 318 0.86 -18.14 -24.13
N PRO A 319 1.29 -17.82 -25.36
CA PRO A 319 2.66 -18.08 -25.79
C PRO A 319 3.62 -17.24 -24.93
N ARG A 320 4.64 -17.89 -24.37
CA ARG A 320 5.77 -17.20 -23.73
C ARG A 320 6.85 -16.90 -24.78
N PRO A 321 7.50 -15.73 -24.75
CA PRO A 321 8.64 -15.45 -25.60
C PRO A 321 9.72 -16.52 -25.43
N TRP A 322 10.38 -16.91 -26.53
CA TRP A 322 11.47 -17.88 -26.49
C TRP A 322 12.58 -17.37 -25.58
N GLN A 323 13.00 -18.21 -24.62
CA GLN A 323 14.16 -17.94 -23.78
C GLN A 323 15.28 -18.92 -24.11
N ARG A 324 16.52 -18.48 -23.94
CA ARG A 324 17.71 -19.31 -24.18
C ARG A 324 17.66 -20.64 -23.41
N ASP A 325 17.08 -20.62 -22.21
CA ASP A 325 17.01 -21.79 -21.33
C ASP A 325 15.85 -22.74 -21.69
N ASP A 326 15.02 -22.39 -22.68
CA ASP A 326 13.94 -23.25 -23.19
C ASP A 326 14.47 -24.39 -24.07
N ASP A 327 15.63 -24.20 -24.68
CA ASP A 327 16.31 -25.23 -25.45
C ASP A 327 17.30 -25.99 -24.56
N SER A 328 17.40 -27.30 -24.78
CA SER A 328 18.47 -28.08 -24.16
C SER A 328 19.82 -27.51 -24.58
N LEU A 329 20.54 -26.91 -23.62
CA LEU A 329 21.88 -26.39 -23.84
C LEU A 329 22.76 -27.50 -24.43
N PRO A 330 23.60 -27.19 -25.43
CA PRO A 330 24.55 -28.16 -25.97
C PRO A 330 25.38 -28.77 -24.83
N GLY A 331 25.28 -30.09 -24.63
CA GLY A 331 25.99 -30.82 -23.57
C GLY A 331 25.17 -31.19 -22.32
N SER A 332 23.88 -30.85 -22.25
CA SER A 332 22.98 -31.25 -21.15
C SER A 332 22.47 -32.70 -21.23
N GLY A 333 22.80 -33.43 -22.31
CA GLY A 333 22.55 -34.86 -22.40
C GLY A 333 23.39 -35.63 -21.39
N ARG A 334 22.74 -36.19 -20.35
CA ARG A 334 23.33 -37.24 -19.53
C ARG A 334 23.86 -38.32 -20.47
N GLY A 335 25.18 -38.53 -20.45
CA GLY A 335 25.83 -39.62 -21.17
C GLY A 335 25.15 -40.93 -20.77
N GLY A 336 24.34 -41.47 -21.68
CA GLY A 336 23.81 -42.82 -21.56
C GLY A 336 24.98 -43.79 -21.53
N SER A 337 25.08 -44.51 -20.43
CA SER A 337 25.92 -45.68 -20.30
C SER A 337 25.32 -46.80 -21.16
N ASP A 338 25.87 -47.00 -22.35
CA ASP A 338 25.81 -48.29 -23.06
C ASP A 338 27.24 -48.81 -23.20
N ALA A 339 27.62 -49.69 -22.27
CA ALA A 339 28.61 -50.75 -22.41
C ALA A 339 28.27 -51.87 -21.41
#